data_AF-A0A3D5GEM8-F1
#
_entry.id   AF-A0A3D5GEM8-F1
#
_cell.length_a   1.000
_cell.length_b   1.000
_cell.length_c   1.000
_cell.angle_alpha   90.00
_cell.angle_beta   90.00
_cell.angle_gamma   90.00
#
_symmetry.space_group_name_H-M   'P 1'
#
loop_
_entity.id
_entity.type
_entity.pdbx_description
1 polymer ?
#
loop_
_entity_poly.entity_id
_entity_poly.type
_entity_poly.pdbx_seq_one_letter_code
_entity_poly.pdbx_strand_id
1 'polypeptide(L)'
;MKYIRLLKDFVNNKISSNEFEFRFLEIFKKEKRFDSEREFQILDKLFGDVDAYCGDSDLFDPEFDIDEAELRLSVQQALNALEEEFAKTDM
;
A
#
# COMPACT_ATOMS: atom_id res chain seq x y z
N MET A 1 9.55 3.30 10.08
CA MET A 1 8.26 3.61 9.43
C MET A 1 7.35 2.40 9.37
N LYS A 2 6.17 2.45 10.03
CA LYS A 2 5.22 1.31 10.12
C LYS A 2 4.71 0.87 8.74
N TYR A 3 4.47 1.82 7.83
CA TYR A 3 4.11 1.54 6.44
C TYR A 3 5.24 0.83 5.71
N ILE A 4 6.47 1.37 5.70
CA ILE A 4 7.62 0.72 5.03
C ILE A 4 7.78 -0.73 5.47
N ARG A 5 7.66 -1.03 6.77
CA ARG A 5 7.74 -2.40 7.26
C ARG A 5 6.62 -3.28 6.69
N LEU A 6 5.37 -2.80 6.73
CA LEU A 6 4.22 -3.54 6.19
C LEU A 6 4.36 -3.79 4.68
N LEU A 7 4.70 -2.75 3.90
CA LEU A 7 4.89 -2.83 2.46
C LEU A 7 6.01 -3.81 2.09
N LYS A 8 7.14 -3.77 2.83
CA LYS A 8 8.24 -4.74 2.67
C LYS A 8 7.79 -6.16 2.97
N ASP A 9 7.03 -6.37 4.04
CA ASP A 9 6.56 -7.71 4.38
C ASP A 9 5.64 -8.27 3.29
N PHE A 10 4.77 -7.45 2.69
CA PHE A 10 3.93 -7.87 1.57
C PHE A 10 4.75 -8.16 0.29
N VAL A 11 5.59 -7.22 -0.16
CA VAL A 11 6.45 -7.38 -1.35
C VAL A 11 7.33 -8.62 -1.27
N ASN A 12 7.87 -8.92 -0.09
CA ASN A 12 8.72 -10.09 0.12
C ASN A 12 7.94 -11.38 0.41
N ASN A 13 6.65 -11.42 0.10
CA ASN A 13 5.76 -12.58 0.28
C ASN A 13 5.72 -13.13 1.73
N LYS A 14 5.96 -12.28 2.73
CA LYS A 14 5.88 -12.69 4.14
C LYS A 14 4.45 -12.67 4.69
N ILE A 15 3.56 -11.91 4.06
CA ILE A 15 2.14 -11.84 4.37
C ILE A 15 1.33 -11.96 3.08
N SER A 16 0.10 -12.46 3.21
CA SER A 16 -0.86 -12.57 2.10
C SER A 16 -1.46 -11.21 1.74
N SER A 17 -2.10 -11.14 0.58
CA SER A 17 -2.85 -9.98 0.08
C SER A 17 -3.96 -9.56 1.04
N ASN A 18 -4.76 -10.52 1.50
CA ASN A 18 -5.84 -10.28 2.48
C ASN A 18 -5.30 -9.77 3.82
N GLU A 19 -4.17 -10.31 4.30
CA GLU A 19 -3.55 -9.81 5.53
C GLU A 19 -2.99 -8.40 5.32
N PHE A 20 -2.36 -8.15 4.18
CA PHE A 20 -1.83 -6.83 3.83
C PHE A 20 -2.95 -5.78 3.76
N GLU A 21 -4.01 -6.05 3.01
CA GLU A 21 -5.19 -5.19 2.85
C GLU A 21 -5.77 -4.82 4.22
N PHE A 22 -6.11 -5.83 5.03
CA PHE A 22 -6.65 -5.63 6.37
C PHE A 22 -5.75 -4.74 7.23
N ARG A 23 -4.45 -5.04 7.29
CA ARG A 23 -3.49 -4.29 8.12
C ARG A 23 -3.24 -2.88 7.59
N PHE A 24 -3.20 -2.70 6.27
CA PHE A 24 -3.00 -1.40 5.65
C PHE A 24 -4.18 -0.48 5.97
N LEU A 25 -5.41 -0.95 5.72
CA LEU A 25 -6.64 -0.20 6.00
C LEU A 25 -6.77 0.15 7.49
N GLU A 26 -6.44 -0.78 8.39
CA GLU A 26 -6.44 -0.54 9.83
C GLU A 26 -5.45 0.54 10.27
N ILE A 27 -4.25 0.57 9.67
CA ILE A 27 -3.24 1.60 9.96
C ILE A 27 -3.69 2.95 9.37
N PHE A 28 -4.09 2.97 8.11
CA PHE A 28 -4.44 4.19 7.38
C PHE A 28 -5.65 4.91 8.00
N LYS A 29 -6.73 4.18 8.31
CA LYS A 29 -7.94 4.75 8.94
C LYS A 29 -7.70 5.33 10.34
N LYS A 30 -6.67 4.87 11.04
CA LYS A 30 -6.30 5.35 12.38
C LYS A 30 -5.22 6.41 12.35
N GLU A 31 -4.64 6.69 11.18
CA GLU A 31 -3.58 7.67 11.06
C GLU A 31 -4.11 9.08 11.30
N LYS A 32 -3.44 9.81 12.18
CA LYS A 32 -3.82 11.20 12.51
C LYS A 32 -2.89 12.23 11.90
N ARG A 33 -1.71 11.80 11.45
CA ARG A 33 -0.65 12.67 10.96
C ARG A 33 0.25 11.90 10.00
N PHE A 34 0.65 12.60 8.94
CA PHE A 34 1.72 12.21 8.04
C PHE A 34 2.92 13.12 8.26
N ASP A 35 4.12 12.62 7.98
CA ASP A 35 5.38 13.33 8.13
C ASP A 35 5.57 14.38 7.04
N SER A 36 5.06 14.13 5.84
CA SER A 36 5.02 15.11 4.75
C SER A 36 3.74 15.00 3.90
N GLU A 37 3.43 16.05 3.14
CA GLU A 37 2.36 16.01 2.14
C GLU A 37 2.64 14.94 1.07
N ARG A 38 3.91 14.76 0.73
CA ARG A 38 4.34 13.74 -0.24
C ARG A 38 4.11 12.33 0.29
N GLU A 39 4.39 12.07 1.58
CA GLU A 39 4.06 10.80 2.21
C GLU A 39 2.56 10.51 2.12
N PHE A 40 1.72 11.50 2.48
CA PHE A 40 0.27 11.37 2.38
C PHE A 40 -0.17 11.02 0.96
N GLN A 41 0.29 11.76 -0.06
CA GLN A 41 -0.08 11.51 -1.45
C GLN A 41 0.30 10.09 -1.93
N ILE A 42 1.46 9.58 -1.50
CA ILE A 42 1.90 8.22 -1.85
C ILE A 42 0.96 7.19 -1.21
N LEU A 43 0.65 7.37 0.08
CA LEU A 43 -0.20 6.43 0.83
C LEU A 43 -1.67 6.52 0.44
N ASP A 44 -2.16 7.70 0.05
CA ASP A 44 -3.54 7.94 -0.41
C ASP A 44 -3.78 7.30 -1.78
N LYS A 45 -2.82 7.42 -2.71
CA LYS A 45 -2.88 6.64 -3.96
C LYS A 45 -2.92 5.14 -3.67
N LEU A 46 -2.03 4.65 -2.81
CA LEU A 46 -2.01 3.23 -2.46
C LEU A 46 -3.30 2.80 -1.76
N PHE A 47 -3.93 3.67 -0.97
CA PHE A 47 -5.24 3.39 -0.38
C PHE A 47 -6.29 3.13 -1.45
N GLY A 48 -6.34 3.92 -2.53
CA GLY A 48 -7.23 3.66 -3.66
C GLY A 48 -6.98 2.30 -4.31
N ASP A 49 -5.71 1.95 -4.53
CA ASP A 49 -5.34 0.64 -5.10
C ASP A 49 -5.69 -0.53 -4.14
N VAL A 50 -5.58 -0.33 -2.82
CA VAL A 50 -6.00 -1.33 -1.81
C VAL A 50 -7.52 -1.46 -1.75
N ASP A 51 -8.27 -0.37 -1.90
CA ASP A 51 -9.74 -0.38 -1.93
C ASP A 51 -10.30 -1.05 -3.20
N ALA A 52 -9.54 -0.97 -4.30
CA ALA A 52 -9.83 -1.65 -5.56
C ALA A 52 -9.38 -3.13 -5.58
N TYR A 53 -8.65 -3.61 -4.57
CA TYR A 53 -8.19 -5.00 -4.58
C TYR A 53 -9.36 -5.97 -4.38
N CYS A 54 -9.51 -6.94 -5.28
CA CYS A 54 -10.47 -8.02 -5.14
C CYS A 54 -9.76 -9.38 -5.21
N GLY A 55 -9.67 -10.06 -4.05
CA GLY A 55 -9.07 -11.39 -3.94
C GLY A 55 -10.01 -12.55 -4.29
N ASP A 56 -11.28 -12.27 -4.56
CA ASP A 56 -12.31 -13.26 -4.88
C ASP A 56 -12.62 -13.24 -6.38
N SER A 57 -12.23 -14.30 -7.10
CA SER A 57 -12.42 -14.38 -8.55
C SER A 57 -13.88 -14.40 -8.99
N ASP A 58 -14.81 -14.77 -8.10
CA ASP A 58 -16.24 -14.78 -8.42
C ASP A 58 -16.87 -13.38 -8.32
N LEU A 59 -16.19 -12.45 -7.63
CA LEU A 59 -16.61 -11.06 -7.45
C LEU A 59 -15.80 -10.06 -8.28
N PHE A 60 -14.70 -10.50 -8.88
CA PHE A 60 -13.76 -9.67 -9.63
C PHE A 60 -14.40 -9.01 -10.85
N ASP A 61 -14.35 -7.69 -10.90
CA ASP A 61 -14.73 -6.87 -12.05
C ASP A 61 -13.50 -6.17 -12.66
N PRO A 62 -13.01 -6.56 -13.86
CA PRO A 62 -11.82 -5.98 -14.47
C PRO A 62 -11.94 -4.49 -14.82
N GLU A 63 -13.15 -3.90 -14.77
CA GLU A 63 -13.32 -2.45 -14.95
C GLU A 63 -12.97 -1.65 -13.69
N PHE A 64 -13.10 -2.25 -12.50
CA PHE A 64 -12.99 -1.57 -11.21
C PHE A 64 -11.96 -2.16 -10.26
N ASP A 65 -11.68 -3.46 -10.39
CA ASP A 65 -10.86 -4.20 -9.45
C ASP A 65 -9.44 -4.41 -9.98
N ILE A 66 -8.51 -4.58 -9.03
CA ILE A 66 -7.15 -5.03 -9.30
C ILE A 66 -6.89 -6.39 -8.66
N ASP A 67 -6.07 -7.20 -9.32
CA ASP A 67 -5.68 -8.50 -8.81
C ASP A 67 -4.49 -8.41 -7.83
N GLU A 68 -4.04 -9.55 -7.31
CA GLU A 68 -2.90 -9.60 -6.40
C GLU A 68 -1.59 -9.14 -7.05
N ALA A 69 -1.37 -9.42 -8.34
CA ALA A 69 -0.15 -9.04 -9.04
C ALA A 69 -0.09 -7.51 -9.22
N GLU A 70 -1.22 -6.91 -9.58
CA GLU A 70 -1.39 -5.46 -9.69
C GLU A 70 -1.25 -4.77 -8.33
N LEU A 71 -1.85 -5.32 -7.28
CA LEU A 71 -1.68 -4.82 -5.91
C LEU A 71 -0.20 -4.87 -5.49
N ARG A 72 0.50 -5.98 -5.76
CA ARG A 72 1.94 -6.11 -5.45
C ARG A 72 2.78 -5.08 -6.19
N LEU A 73 2.46 -4.82 -7.46
CA LEU A 73 3.14 -3.80 -8.25
C LEU A 73 2.91 -2.40 -7.65
N SER A 74 1.67 -2.05 -7.30
CA SER A 74 1.35 -0.77 -6.64
C SER A 74 2.10 -0.62 -5.32
N VAL A 75 2.11 -1.66 -4.48
CA VAL A 75 2.82 -1.64 -3.20
C VAL A 75 4.32 -1.47 -3.39
N GLN A 76 4.92 -2.11 -4.39
CA GLN A 76 6.34 -1.94 -4.71
C GLN A 76 6.67 -0.50 -5.13
N GLN A 77 5.80 0.13 -5.94
CA GLN A 77 5.96 1.52 -6.35
C GLN A 77 5.86 2.48 -5.16
N ALA A 78 4.86 2.28 -4.30
CA ALA A 78 4.68 3.08 -3.08
C ALA A 78 5.86 2.93 -2.12
N LEU A 79 6.37 1.70 -1.93
CA LEU A 79 7.55 1.44 -1.11
C LEU A 79 8.78 2.21 -1.61
N ASN A 80 9.06 2.15 -2.91
CA ASN A 80 10.20 2.88 -3.50
C ASN A 80 10.05 4.40 -3.30
N ALA A 81 8.85 4.94 -3.57
CA ALA A 81 8.59 6.37 -3.43
C ALA A 81 8.72 6.86 -1.97
N LEU A 82 8.29 6.06 -0.99
CA LEU A 82 8.48 6.37 0.42
C LEU A 82 9.97 6.35 0.80
N GLU A 83 10.72 5.33 0.39
CA GLU A 83 12.16 5.25 0.69
C GLU A 83 12.95 6.42 0.10
N GLU A 84 12.59 6.86 -1.11
CA GLU A 84 13.16 8.07 -1.71
C GLU A 84 12.81 9.35 -0.95
N GLU A 85 11.59 9.49 -0.45
CA GLU A 85 11.16 10.65 0.35
C GLU A 85 11.93 10.74 1.68
N PHE A 86 12.11 9.60 2.37
CA PHE A 86 12.90 9.57 3.60
C PHE A 86 14.38 9.87 3.35
N ALA A 87 14.96 9.32 2.29
CA ALA A 87 16.36 9.58 1.94
C ALA A 87 16.64 11.08 1.69
N LYS A 88 15.67 11.84 1.19
CA LYS A 88 15.78 13.30 1.00
C LYS A 88 15.67 14.10 2.30
N THR A 89 14.98 13.55 3.29
CA THR A 89 14.73 14.23 4.57
C THR A 89 15.92 14.06 5.54
N ASP A 90 16.74 13.02 5.33
CA ASP A 90 17.99 12.77 6.07
C ASP A 90 19.22 13.54 5.52
N MET A 91 19.05 14.31 4.44
CA MET A 91 20.09 15.14 3.81
C MET A 91 19.96 16.62 4.18
#